data_AF-A0A537DQV1-F1
#
_entry.id   AF-A0A537DQV1-F1
#
_cell.length_a   1.000
_cell.length_b   1.000
_cell.length_c   1.000
_cell.angle_alpha   90.00
_cell.angle_beta   90.00
_cell.angle_gamma   90.00
#
_symmetry.space_group_name_H-M   'P 1'
#
loop_
_entity.id
_entity.type
_entity.pdbx_description
1 polymer ?
#
loop_
_entity_poly.entity_id
_entity_poly.type
_entity_poly.pdbx_seq_one_letter_code
_entity_poly.pdbx_strand_id
1 'polypeptide(L)'
;MAIKTKSIFQPPNREDGIRILITRFYPRGVERTRFDEWAISLAPSQELLFSYRNGNKNWSSFKRSFLIELRDNVESIEAIHVLNEVSRKQNVTLLCYEQSGVACHRHIVRDVVESPELIDPQDLRLQLQPEHANYDERSSIQRHISYEKTPVVTGVLHP
;
A
#
# COMPACT_ATOMS: atom_id res chain seq x y z
N MET A 1 7.49 13.80 -11.05
CA MET A 1 6.39 13.93 -10.06
C MET A 1 5.94 12.53 -9.72
N ALA A 2 5.55 12.30 -8.47
CA ALA A 2 5.47 10.95 -7.91
C ALA A 2 4.17 10.74 -7.14
N ILE A 3 3.66 9.51 -7.21
CA ILE A 3 2.68 9.02 -6.26
C ILE A 3 3.45 8.50 -5.03
N LYS A 4 3.13 9.04 -3.86
CA LYS A 4 3.77 8.72 -2.59
C LYS A 4 2.76 8.05 -1.67
N THR A 5 3.25 7.44 -0.61
CA THR A 5 2.41 6.87 0.44
C THR A 5 2.90 7.34 1.80
N LYS A 6 1.97 7.58 2.72
CA LYS A 6 2.28 8.03 4.07
C LYS A 6 1.21 7.56 5.06
N SER A 7 1.58 7.41 6.33
CA SER A 7 0.58 7.27 7.38
C SER A 7 -0.13 8.61 7.61
N ILE A 8 -1.46 8.60 7.80
CA ILE A 8 -2.23 9.80 8.14
C ILE A 8 -1.80 10.44 9.47
N PHE A 9 -1.21 9.65 10.36
CA PHE A 9 -0.72 10.12 11.66
C PHE A 9 0.62 10.86 11.56
N GLN A 10 1.35 10.70 10.45
CA GLN A 10 2.57 11.48 10.19
C GLN A 10 2.20 12.92 9.76
N PRO A 11 2.97 13.93 10.20
CA PRO A 11 2.68 15.31 9.88
C PRO A 11 2.75 15.58 8.37
N PRO A 12 1.90 16.49 7.86
CA PRO A 12 2.01 16.97 6.49
C PRO A 12 3.34 17.69 6.28
N ASN A 13 3.92 17.52 5.09
CA ASN A 13 5.08 18.29 4.67
C ASN A 13 4.89 18.80 3.23
N ARG A 14 5.74 19.75 2.82
CA ARG A 14 5.63 20.40 1.50
C ARG A 14 5.81 19.43 0.33
N GLU A 15 6.53 18.34 0.53
CA GLU A 15 6.79 17.36 -0.53
C GLU A 15 5.65 16.38 -0.76
N ASP A 16 4.65 16.36 0.13
CA ASP A 16 3.48 15.49 0.00
C ASP A 16 2.60 15.86 -1.19
N GLY A 17 2.62 17.14 -1.61
CA GLY A 17 1.70 17.66 -2.62
C GLY A 17 0.24 17.48 -2.19
N ILE A 18 -0.62 17.00 -3.10
CA ILE A 18 -2.03 16.70 -2.77
C ILE A 18 -2.09 15.45 -1.89
N ARG A 19 -2.74 15.55 -0.75
CA ARG A 19 -2.88 14.49 0.25
C ARG A 19 -4.26 13.87 0.18
N ILE A 20 -4.33 12.58 -0.17
CA ILE A 20 -5.60 11.88 -0.43
C ILE A 20 -5.76 10.74 0.56
N LEU A 21 -6.79 10.84 1.41
CA LEU A 21 -7.19 9.77 2.30
C LEU A 21 -7.90 8.68 1.47
N ILE A 22 -7.51 7.42 1.66
CA ILE A 22 -8.08 6.28 0.93
C ILE A 22 -8.54 5.17 1.89
N THR A 23 -9.05 5.55 3.07
CA THR A 23 -9.53 4.60 4.08
C THR A 23 -11.05 4.44 4.00
N ARG A 24 -11.54 3.21 4.26
CA ARG A 24 -12.99 2.92 4.28
C ARG A 24 -13.70 3.65 5.41
N PHE A 25 -13.03 3.75 6.55
CA PHE A 25 -13.51 4.45 7.74
C PHE A 25 -12.73 5.74 7.93
N TYR A 26 -13.31 6.69 8.66
CA TYR A 26 -12.59 7.91 9.02
C TYR A 26 -11.57 7.63 10.15
N PRO A 27 -10.33 8.13 10.07
CA PRO A 27 -9.33 7.98 11.15
C PRO A 27 -9.77 8.65 12.44
N ARG A 28 -9.75 7.91 13.56
CA ARG A 28 -10.02 8.48 14.88
C ARG A 28 -8.90 9.46 15.28
N GLY A 29 -9.29 10.61 15.85
CA GLY A 29 -8.35 11.60 16.36
C GLY A 29 -7.56 12.36 15.29
N VAL A 30 -7.99 12.31 14.03
CA VAL A 30 -7.38 13.04 12.93
C VAL A 30 -8.28 14.20 12.52
N GLU A 31 -7.68 15.38 12.35
CA GLU A 31 -8.36 16.57 11.87
C GLU A 31 -8.58 16.53 10.34
N ARG A 32 -9.69 17.10 9.85
CA ARG A 32 -10.00 17.17 8.41
C ARG A 32 -8.93 17.89 7.57
N THR A 33 -8.16 18.78 8.20
CA THR A 33 -7.05 19.54 7.59
C THR A 33 -5.83 18.66 7.26
N ARG A 34 -5.79 17.40 7.70
CA ARG A 34 -4.66 16.49 7.45
C ARG A 34 -4.63 15.90 6.04
N PHE A 35 -5.69 16.07 5.27
CA PHE A 35 -5.80 15.62 3.88
C PHE A 35 -6.65 16.60 3.10
N ASP A 36 -6.47 16.64 1.80
CA ASP A 36 -7.21 17.52 0.89
C ASP A 36 -8.51 16.82 0.48
N GLU A 37 -8.41 15.56 0.06
CA GLU A 37 -9.53 14.74 -0.45
C GLU A 37 -9.67 13.38 0.24
N TRP A 38 -10.89 12.83 0.23
CA TRP A 38 -11.18 11.48 0.74
C TRP A 38 -11.80 10.60 -0.34
N ALA A 39 -10.97 9.78 -0.98
CA ALA A 39 -11.37 8.86 -2.04
C ALA A 39 -11.71 7.48 -1.47
N ILE A 40 -12.93 7.33 -0.94
CA ILE A 40 -13.43 6.07 -0.36
C ILE A 40 -13.52 4.94 -1.41
N SER A 41 -13.70 5.28 -2.70
CA SER A 41 -13.69 4.30 -3.80
C SER A 41 -12.38 3.52 -3.86
N LEU A 42 -11.25 4.14 -3.49
CA LEU A 42 -9.93 3.50 -3.43
C LEU A 42 -9.66 2.74 -2.12
N ALA A 43 -10.68 2.56 -1.28
CA ALA A 43 -10.59 1.75 -0.07
C ALA A 43 -11.19 0.36 -0.30
N PRO A 44 -10.56 -0.72 0.20
CA PRO A 44 -11.15 -2.05 0.14
C PRO A 44 -12.52 -2.09 0.83
N SER A 45 -13.36 -3.04 0.43
CA SER A 45 -14.64 -3.27 1.07
C SER A 45 -14.49 -3.60 2.55
N GLN A 46 -15.55 -3.36 3.31
CA GLN A 46 -15.58 -3.67 4.74
C GLN A 46 -15.39 -5.17 4.97
N GLU A 47 -16.04 -5.99 4.15
CA GLU A 47 -15.97 -7.45 4.17
C GLU A 47 -14.55 -7.94 3.90
N LEU A 48 -13.87 -7.39 2.89
CA LEU A 48 -12.51 -7.76 2.55
C LEU A 48 -11.50 -7.34 3.63
N LEU A 49 -11.64 -6.12 4.17
CA LEU A 49 -10.82 -5.63 5.28
C LEU A 49 -10.97 -6.53 6.52
N PHE A 50 -12.20 -6.91 6.89
CA PHE A 50 -12.43 -7.78 8.04
C PHE A 50 -11.90 -9.19 7.81
N SER A 51 -12.08 -9.75 6.62
CA SER A 51 -11.54 -11.08 6.28
C SER A 51 -10.02 -11.12 6.43
N TYR A 52 -9.30 -10.10 5.95
CA TYR A 52 -7.86 -9.98 6.12
C TYR A 52 -7.45 -9.77 7.59
N ARG A 53 -8.11 -8.84 8.30
CA ARG A 53 -7.79 -8.53 9.71
C ARG A 53 -8.02 -9.70 10.67
N ASN A 54 -9.02 -10.54 10.39
CA ASN A 54 -9.31 -11.72 11.19
C ASN A 54 -8.43 -12.92 10.83
N GLY A 55 -7.50 -12.79 9.88
CA GLY A 55 -6.62 -13.87 9.44
C GLY A 55 -7.28 -14.89 8.51
N ASN A 56 -8.52 -14.67 8.08
CA ASN A 56 -9.23 -15.55 7.15
C ASN A 56 -8.67 -15.47 5.71
N LYS A 57 -7.93 -14.40 5.40
CA LYS A 57 -7.18 -14.23 4.15
C LYS A 57 -5.74 -13.82 4.47
N ASN A 58 -4.78 -14.43 3.78
CA ASN A 58 -3.40 -13.93 3.76
C ASN A 58 -3.26 -12.70 2.84
N TRP A 59 -2.10 -12.06 2.86
CA TRP A 59 -1.83 -10.84 2.10
C TRP A 59 -2.02 -11.02 0.58
N SER A 60 -1.51 -12.13 0.02
CA SER A 60 -1.62 -12.41 -1.42
C SER A 60 -3.07 -12.57 -1.86
N SER A 61 -3.89 -13.25 -1.06
CA SER A 61 -5.33 -13.41 -1.31
C SER A 61 -6.08 -12.09 -1.16
N PHE A 62 -5.71 -11.27 -0.17
CA PHE A 62 -6.26 -9.93 0.01
C PHE A 62 -5.96 -9.03 -1.18
N LYS A 63 -4.69 -8.97 -1.63
CA LYS A 63 -4.27 -8.18 -2.80
C LYS A 63 -5.06 -8.57 -4.04
N ARG A 64 -5.16 -9.87 -4.33
CA ARG A 64 -5.95 -10.42 -5.43
C ARG A 64 -7.41 -9.99 -5.37
N SER A 65 -8.06 -10.16 -4.22
CA SER A 65 -9.46 -9.74 -4.04
C SER A 65 -9.63 -8.22 -4.18
N PHE A 66 -8.69 -7.43 -3.67
CA PHE A 66 -8.79 -5.97 -3.73
C PHE A 66 -8.58 -5.42 -5.15
N LEU A 67 -7.68 -5.99 -5.94
CA LEU A 67 -7.53 -5.62 -7.35
C LEU A 67 -8.82 -5.87 -8.15
N ILE A 68 -9.54 -6.95 -7.84
CA ILE A 68 -10.85 -7.23 -8.42
C ILE A 68 -11.87 -6.15 -8.00
N GLU A 69 -11.91 -5.76 -6.72
CA GLU A 69 -12.79 -4.68 -6.25
C GLU A 69 -12.52 -3.35 -6.96
N LEU A 70 -11.25 -2.99 -7.15
CA LEU A 70 -10.85 -1.77 -7.86
C LEU A 70 -11.27 -1.82 -9.35
N ARG A 71 -11.12 -2.97 -9.99
CA ARG A 71 -11.53 -3.17 -11.39
C ARG A 71 -13.05 -3.10 -11.56
N ASP A 72 -13.80 -3.75 -10.68
CA ASP A 72 -15.25 -3.89 -10.85
C ASP A 72 -16.03 -2.63 -10.43
N ASN A 73 -15.33 -1.60 -9.95
CA ASN A 73 -15.91 -0.34 -9.52
C ASN A 73 -15.50 0.81 -10.45
N VAL A 74 -16.47 1.38 -11.17
CA VAL A 74 -16.26 2.48 -12.13
C VAL A 74 -15.64 3.72 -11.46
N GLU A 75 -16.10 4.10 -10.26
CA GLU A 75 -15.54 5.25 -9.53
C GLU A 75 -14.08 5.02 -9.13
N SER A 76 -13.68 3.77 -8.91
CA SER A 76 -12.29 3.41 -8.62
C SER A 76 -11.42 3.56 -9.85
N ILE A 77 -11.88 3.08 -11.01
CA ILE A 77 -11.19 3.23 -12.30
C ILE A 77 -11.00 4.72 -12.63
N GLU A 78 -12.07 5.51 -12.52
CA GLU A 78 -12.01 6.96 -12.78
C GLU A 78 -11.02 7.66 -11.84
N ALA A 79 -11.08 7.37 -10.54
CA ALA A 79 -10.14 7.91 -9.58
C ALA A 79 -8.69 7.52 -9.91
N ILE A 80 -8.43 6.26 -10.27
CA ILE A 80 -7.09 5.79 -10.66
C ILE A 80 -6.55 6.57 -11.86
N HIS A 81 -7.36 6.76 -12.90
CA HIS A 81 -6.95 7.53 -14.08
C HIS A 81 -6.65 8.99 -13.75
N VAL A 82 -7.53 9.64 -12.97
CA VAL A 82 -7.31 11.03 -12.53
C VAL A 82 -6.03 11.13 -11.72
N LEU A 83 -5.76 10.20 -10.80
CA LEU A 83 -4.53 10.21 -10.01
C LEU A 83 -3.28 9.94 -10.84
N ASN A 84 -3.36 9.07 -11.85
CA ASN A 84 -2.26 8.86 -12.79
C ASN A 84 -1.92 10.18 -13.51
N GLU A 85 -2.91 10.89 -14.05
CA GLU A 85 -2.68 12.15 -14.75
C GLU A 85 -2.19 13.28 -13.83
N VAL A 86 -2.76 13.39 -12.63
CA VAL A 86 -2.38 14.44 -11.66
C VAL A 86 -0.98 14.18 -11.10
N SER A 87 -0.62 12.93 -10.82
CA SER A 87 0.71 12.57 -10.32
C SER A 87 1.84 12.82 -11.34
N ARG A 88 1.50 12.94 -12.63
CA ARG A 88 2.43 13.41 -13.67
C ARG A 88 2.63 14.93 -13.68
N LYS A 89 1.86 15.71 -12.90
CA LYS A 89 1.87 17.19 -12.86
C LYS A 89 2.17 17.78 -11.48
N GLN A 90 2.03 16.99 -10.42
CA GLN A 90 2.48 17.34 -9.07
C GLN A 90 2.60 16.08 -8.19
N ASN A 91 3.18 16.21 -7.01
CA ASN A 91 3.19 15.10 -6.07
C ASN A 91 1.76 14.84 -5.54
N VAL A 92 1.45 13.56 -5.37
CA VAL A 92 0.23 13.11 -4.72
C VAL A 92 0.64 12.10 -3.65
N THR A 93 0.10 12.22 -2.44
CA THR A 93 0.37 11.31 -1.32
C THR A 93 -0.90 10.59 -0.90
N LEU A 94 -0.90 9.27 -1.05
CA LEU A 94 -1.96 8.39 -0.58
C LEU A 94 -1.80 8.10 0.92
N LEU A 95 -2.89 8.29 1.67
CA LEU A 95 -2.90 8.21 3.13
C LEU A 95 -3.73 7.03 3.63
N CYS A 96 -3.14 6.26 4.56
CA CYS A 96 -3.82 5.21 5.33
C CYS A 96 -3.28 5.18 6.77
N TYR A 97 -3.76 4.28 7.62
CA TYR A 97 -3.43 4.22 9.04
C TYR A 97 -2.01 3.71 9.31
N GLU A 98 -1.63 2.63 8.64
CA GLU A 98 -0.47 1.82 8.99
C GLU A 98 0.82 2.62 8.87
N GLN A 99 1.82 2.31 9.69
CA GLN A 99 3.14 2.95 9.57
C GLN A 99 3.86 2.53 8.29
N SER A 100 4.94 3.23 7.93
CA SER A 100 5.80 2.84 6.80
C SER A 100 6.42 1.46 7.06
N GLY A 101 6.53 0.64 6.00
CA GLY A 101 7.08 -0.71 6.09
C GLY A 101 6.08 -1.81 6.46
N VAL A 102 4.84 -1.45 6.79
CA VAL A 102 3.76 -2.42 7.06
C VAL A 102 2.93 -2.64 5.78
N ALA A 103 2.54 -3.89 5.51
CA ALA A 103 1.61 -4.21 4.43
C ALA A 103 0.32 -3.39 4.57
N CYS A 104 -0.04 -2.65 3.52
CA CYS A 104 -1.13 -1.69 3.53
C CYS A 104 -1.70 -1.54 2.11
N HIS A 105 -3.02 -1.45 1.97
CA HIS A 105 -3.66 -1.36 0.66
C HIS A 105 -3.24 -0.11 -0.13
N ARG A 106 -2.77 0.95 0.54
CA ARG A 106 -2.24 2.14 -0.14
C ARG A 106 -1.07 1.85 -1.07
N HIS A 107 -0.28 0.80 -0.79
CA HIS A 107 0.80 0.40 -1.69
C HIS A 107 0.24 -0.25 -2.95
N ILE A 108 -0.83 -1.04 -2.83
CA ILE A 108 -1.55 -1.61 -3.99
C ILE A 108 -2.15 -0.49 -4.83
N VAL A 109 -2.83 0.48 -4.21
CA VAL A 109 -3.40 1.64 -4.94
C VAL A 109 -2.30 2.45 -5.61
N ARG A 110 -1.17 2.69 -4.95
CA ARG A 110 -0.01 3.35 -5.57
C ARG A 110 0.44 2.60 -6.83
N ASP A 111 0.66 1.30 -6.72
CA ASP A 111 1.14 0.47 -7.84
C ASP A 111 0.16 0.51 -9.02
N VAL A 112 -1.15 0.44 -8.74
CA VAL A 112 -2.20 0.54 -9.78
C VAL A 112 -2.31 1.95 -10.37
N VAL A 113 -2.06 3.00 -9.58
CA VAL A 113 -1.99 4.37 -10.10
C VAL A 113 -0.77 4.56 -10.99
N GLU A 114 0.38 3.94 -10.68
CA GLU A 114 1.59 4.01 -11.52
C GLU A 114 1.45 3.18 -12.79
N SER A 115 0.80 2.02 -12.68
CA SER A 115 0.56 1.04 -13.73
C SER A 115 -0.93 0.64 -13.77
N PRO A 116 -1.80 1.46 -14.38
CA PRO A 116 -3.24 1.17 -14.49
C PRO A 116 -3.56 -0.17 -15.17
N GLU A 117 -2.66 -0.68 -16.00
CA GLU A 117 -2.74 -2.01 -16.61
C GLU A 117 -2.85 -3.16 -15.60
N LEU A 118 -2.44 -2.96 -14.33
CA LEU A 118 -2.58 -3.98 -13.28
C LEU A 118 -4.03 -4.36 -12.95
N ILE A 119 -4.99 -3.52 -13.34
CA ILE A 119 -6.42 -3.82 -13.21
C ILE A 119 -7.12 -3.97 -14.57
N ASP A 120 -6.39 -3.97 -15.69
CA ASP A 120 -6.95 -4.31 -16.99
C ASP A 120 -7.50 -5.75 -16.96
N PRO A 121 -8.72 -6.01 -17.47
CA PRO A 121 -9.31 -7.34 -17.51
C PRO A 121 -8.41 -8.44 -18.10
N GLN A 122 -7.57 -8.12 -19.10
CA GLN A 122 -6.69 -9.08 -19.74
C GLN A 122 -5.47 -9.40 -18.85
N ASP A 123 -4.83 -8.37 -18.30
CA ASP A 123 -3.64 -8.52 -17.47
C ASP A 123 -3.95 -9.06 -16.08
N LEU A 124 -5.06 -8.63 -15.46
CA LEU A 124 -5.49 -9.19 -14.19
C LEU A 124 -5.80 -10.68 -14.34
N ARG A 125 -6.43 -11.12 -15.43
CA ARG A 125 -6.67 -12.55 -15.67
C ARG A 125 -5.36 -13.35 -15.72
N LEU A 126 -4.31 -12.81 -16.35
CA LEU A 126 -2.98 -13.44 -16.41
C LEU A 126 -2.28 -13.49 -15.04
N GLN A 127 -2.42 -12.44 -14.22
CA GLN A 127 -1.83 -12.39 -12.87
C GLN A 127 -2.54 -13.32 -11.87
N LEU A 128 -3.83 -13.59 -12.10
CA LEU A 128 -4.64 -14.44 -11.23
C LEU A 128 -4.48 -15.95 -11.49
N GLN A 129 -3.79 -16.30 -12.58
CA GLN A 129 -3.49 -17.68 -12.94
C GLN A 129 -2.59 -18.38 -11.90
N PRO A 130 -2.87 -19.66 -11.55
CA PRO A 130 -2.09 -20.42 -10.57
C PRO A 130 -0.59 -20.48 -10.88
N GLU A 131 -0.22 -20.57 -12.16
CA GLU A 131 1.15 -20.63 -12.65
C GLU A 131 1.95 -19.35 -12.41
N HIS A 132 1.29 -18.19 -12.27
CA HIS A 132 1.91 -16.89 -12.03
C HIS A 132 1.75 -16.39 -10.58
N ALA A 133 0.95 -17.06 -9.77
CA ALA A 133 0.68 -16.68 -8.37
C ALA A 133 1.90 -16.84 -7.43
N ASN A 134 3.01 -17.42 -7.90
CA ASN A 134 4.19 -17.77 -7.10
C ASN A 134 5.44 -16.91 -7.35
N TYR A 135 5.35 -15.79 -8.06
CA TYR A 135 6.54 -14.99 -8.39
C TYR A 135 6.97 -13.96 -7.33
N ASP A 136 6.31 -13.85 -6.17
CA ASP A 136 6.61 -12.77 -5.20
C ASP A 136 6.91 -13.22 -3.75
N GLU A 137 7.48 -14.42 -3.56
CA GLU A 137 8.00 -14.83 -2.24
C GLU A 137 9.54 -15.01 -2.19
N ARG A 138 10.26 -14.89 -3.31
CA ARG A 138 11.73 -15.07 -3.33
C ARG A 138 12.56 -13.81 -3.52
N SER A 139 11.95 -12.64 -3.79
CA SER A 139 12.72 -11.40 -4.00
C SER A 139 12.80 -10.47 -2.78
N SER A 140 12.03 -10.74 -1.72
CA SER A 140 11.94 -9.87 -0.53
C SER A 140 12.53 -10.46 0.75
N ILE A 141 12.96 -11.73 0.77
CA ILE A 141 13.52 -12.39 1.97
C ILE A 141 15.07 -12.45 1.97
N GLN A 142 15.75 -12.16 0.85
CA GLN A 142 17.22 -12.25 0.78
C GLN A 142 17.97 -10.92 1.03
N ARG A 143 17.38 -9.91 1.68
CA ARG A 143 18.13 -8.72 2.14
C ARG A 143 17.61 -8.21 3.49
N HIS A 144 18.08 -8.87 4.56
CA HIS A 144 18.48 -8.32 5.88
C HIS A 144 18.33 -9.38 6.99
N ILE A 145 18.93 -10.56 6.80
CA ILE A 145 19.51 -11.32 7.91
C ILE A 145 21.03 -11.18 7.77
N SER A 146 21.55 -10.07 8.25
CA SER A 146 22.94 -9.89 8.66
C SER A 146 22.97 -8.70 9.59
N TYR A 147 22.59 -8.95 10.84
CA TYR A 147 23.19 -8.23 11.95
C TYR A 147 24.05 -9.23 12.70
N GLU A 148 25.31 -8.84 12.83
CA GLU A 148 26.45 -9.65 13.17
C GLU A 148 26.33 -10.23 14.58
N LYS A 149 26.71 -11.51 14.73
CA LYS A 149 27.11 -12.07 16.02
C LYS A 149 28.42 -11.39 16.42
N THR A 150 28.38 -10.45 17.36
CA THR A 150 29.57 -10.05 18.12
C THR A 150 29.97 -11.19 19.06
N PRO A 151 31.19 -11.75 18.99
CA PRO A 151 31.70 -12.60 20.04
C PRO A 151 32.14 -11.74 21.23
N VAL A 152 31.60 -12.06 22.42
CA VAL A 152 32.12 -11.56 23.70
C VAL A 152 33.48 -12.22 23.93
N VAL A 153 34.55 -11.44 23.82
CA VAL A 153 35.89 -11.84 24.27
C VAL A 153 36.06 -11.34 25.70
N THR A 154 35.97 -12.25 26.67
CA THR A 154 36.40 -11.99 28.05
C THR A 154 37.92 -12.15 28.12
N GLY A 155 38.64 -11.03 28.04
CA GLY A 155 40.07 -10.94 28.32
C GLY A 155 40.30 -10.57 29.79
N VAL A 156 40.87 -11.52 30.53
CA VAL A 156 41.52 -11.33 31.83
C VAL A 156 42.75 -10.45 31.64
N LEU A 157 43.02 -9.51 32.57
CA LEU A 157 44.38 -9.14 32.97
C LEU A 157 44.36 -8.36 34.30
N HIS A 158 45.01 -8.96 35.31
CA HIS A 158 45.48 -8.31 36.54
C HIS A 158 46.63 -7.34 36.24
N PRO A 159 46.95 -6.46 37.19
CA PRO A 159 48.15 -6.70 38.00
C PRO A 159 47.87 -6.99 39.48
#